data_AF-A0A2A5KM34-F1
#
_entry.id   AF-A0A2A5KM34-F1
#
_cell.length_a   1.000
_cell.length_b   1.000
_cell.length_c   1.000
_cell.angle_alpha   90.00
_cell.angle_beta   90.00
_cell.angle_gamma   90.00
#
_symmetry.space_group_name_H-M   'P 1'
#
loop_
_entity.id
_entity.type
_entity.pdbx_description
1 polymer ?
#
loop_
_entity_poly.entity_id
_entity_poly.type
_entity_poly.pdbx_seq_one_letter_code
_entity_poly.pdbx_strand_id
1 'polypeptide(L)' 'MDDAGPPGSSEQIWSVFFDFARRYRLAKREEIRLLMLYGPTASLRDLLANAQRHSLIPQPTSS' A
#
# COMPACT_ATOMS: atom_id res chain seq x y z
N MET A 1 16.93 -0.71 32.88
CA MET A 1 15.83 -1.40 32.18
C MET A 1 14.63 -0.52 32.43
N ASP A 2 14.13 0.25 31.46
CA ASP A 2 13.79 -0.18 30.11
C ASP A 2 14.22 0.82 29.03
N ASP A 3 14.96 0.30 28.06
CA ASP A 3 15.38 0.99 26.84
C ASP A 3 14.21 0.94 25.86
N ALA A 4 13.31 1.92 25.95
CA ALA A 4 12.29 2.13 24.93
C ALA A 4 12.98 2.76 23.71
N GLY A 5 13.58 1.91 22.86
CA GLY A 5 14.12 2.31 21.57
C GLY A 5 13.10 3.15 20.79
N PRO A 6 13.56 4.06 19.90
CA PRO A 6 12.66 4.90 19.13
C PRO A 6 11.60 4.02 18.45
N PRO A 7 10.31 4.42 18.39
CA PRO A 7 9.27 3.68 17.66
C PRO A 7 9.52 3.78 16.15
N GLY A 8 10.66 3.26 15.71
CA GLY A 8 11.02 3.07 14.33
C GLY A 8 10.18 1.93 13.81
N SER A 9 9.22 2.26 12.96
CA SER A 9 8.50 1.33 12.10
C SER A 9 7.79 0.19 12.84
N SER A 10 6.81 0.51 13.69
CA SER A 10 5.71 -0.42 13.89
C SER A 10 5.06 -0.63 12.52
N GLU A 11 5.36 -1.76 11.89
CA GLU A 11 4.90 -2.13 10.56
C GLU A 11 3.37 -2.22 10.59
N GLN A 12 2.72 -1.11 10.25
CA GLN A 12 1.28 -0.97 10.41
C GLN A 12 0.64 -1.90 9.38
N ILE A 13 0.00 -2.97 9.85
CA ILE A 13 -0.70 -3.93 9.00
C ILE A 13 -2.06 -3.34 8.63
N TRP A 14 -2.34 -3.32 7.33
CA TRP A 14 -3.56 -2.77 6.74
C TRP A 14 -4.29 -3.85 5.96
N SER A 15 -5.62 -3.83 6.03
CA SER A 15 -6.45 -4.68 5.17
C SER A 15 -6.41 -4.14 3.74
N VAL A 16 -6.03 -4.98 2.78
CA VAL A 16 -5.88 -4.57 1.38
C VAL A 16 -7.21 -4.08 0.79
N PHE A 17 -8.30 -4.80 1.05
CA PHE A 17 -9.63 -4.50 0.51
C PHE A 17 -10.45 -3.46 1.28
N PHE A 18 -10.17 -3.28 2.57
CA PHE A 18 -11.00 -2.42 3.42
C PHE A 18 -10.28 -1.12 3.75
N ASP A 19 -9.13 -1.20 4.41
CA ASP A 19 -8.42 -0.02 4.89
C ASP A 19 -7.68 0.66 3.73
N PHE A 20 -6.85 -0.10 3.02
CA PHE A 20 -5.96 0.44 2.00
C PHE A 20 -6.72 0.82 0.73
N ALA A 21 -7.54 -0.08 0.17
CA ALA A 21 -8.39 0.17 -0.98
C ALA A 21 -9.31 1.39 -0.79
N ARG A 22 -9.97 1.51 0.37
CA ARG A 22 -10.87 2.63 0.66
C ARG A 22 -10.10 3.94 0.80
N ARG A 23 -8.96 3.93 1.49
CA ARG A 23 -8.16 5.13 1.75
C ARG A 23 -7.53 5.69 0.48
N TYR A 24 -7.01 4.81 -0.38
CA TYR A 24 -6.28 5.19 -1.60
C TYR A 24 -7.11 5.06 -2.89
N ARG A 25 -8.40 4.68 -2.77
CA ARG A 25 -9.33 4.51 -3.89
C ARG A 25 -8.72 3.68 -5.02
N LEU A 26 -8.19 2.52 -4.65
CA LEU A 26 -7.52 1.62 -5.59
C LEU A 26 -8.47 1.16 -6.68
N ALA A 27 -7.94 0.98 -7.89
CA ALA A 27 -8.67 0.29 -8.94
C ALA A 27 -8.85 -1.19 -8.55
N LYS A 28 -9.99 -1.79 -8.88
CA LYS A 28 -10.28 -3.20 -8.57
C LYS A 28 -9.20 -4.17 -9.04
N ARG A 29 -8.55 -3.88 -10.17
CA ARG A 29 -7.40 -4.65 -10.70
C ARG A 29 -6.16 -4.55 -9.79
N GLU A 30 -5.96 -3.42 -9.14
CA GLU A 30 -4.87 -3.18 -8.19
C GLU A 30 -5.15 -3.88 -6.87
N GLU A 31 -6.39 -3.83 -6.38
CA GLU A 31 -6.81 -4.59 -5.18
C GLU A 31 -6.58 -6.10 -5.36
N ILE A 32 -7.00 -6.68 -6.48
CA ILE A 32 -6.80 -8.10 -6.80
C ILE A 32 -5.30 -8.43 -6.87
N ARG A 33 -4.49 -7.52 -7.42
CA ARG A 33 -3.04 -7.74 -7.53
C ARG A 33 -2.35 -7.72 -6.16
N LEU A 34 -2.66 -6.71 -5.35
CA LEU A 34 -2.12 -6.59 -3.99
C LEU A 34 -2.58 -7.77 -3.13
N LEU A 35 -3.82 -8.24 -3.28
CA LEU A 35 -4.30 -9.47 -2.65
C LEU A 35 -3.46 -10.69 -3.08
N MET A 36 -3.21 -10.85 -4.38
CA MET A 36 -2.44 -11.99 -4.87
C MET A 36 -0.96 -11.96 -4.45
N LEU A 37 -0.39 -10.77 -4.26
CA LEU A 37 0.99 -10.60 -3.84
C LEU A 37 1.19 -10.78 -2.33
N TYR A 38 0.35 -10.14 -1.53
CA TYR A 38 0.54 -10.03 -0.08
C TYR A 38 -0.50 -10.77 0.75
N GLY A 39 -1.63 -11.13 0.14
CA GLY A 39 -2.78 -11.67 0.84
C GLY A 39 -3.76 -10.59 1.32
N PRO A 40 -4.71 -10.96 2.19
CA PRO A 40 -5.81 -10.08 2.60
C PRO A 40 -5.36 -8.88 3.45
N THR A 41 -4.21 -8.99 4.11
CA THR A 41 -3.62 -7.98 4.99
C THR A 41 -2.12 -7.89 4.75
N ALA A 42 -1.57 -6.68 4.71
CA ALA A 42 -0.16 -6.46 4.42
C ALA A 42 0.34 -5.19 5.10
N SER A 43 1.65 -5.02 5.18
CA SER A 43 2.21 -3.79 5.72
C SER A 43 1.88 -2.58 4.85
N LEU A 44 1.60 -1.43 5.48
CA LEU A 44 1.39 -0.18 4.76
C LEU A 44 2.59 0.16 3.87
N ARG A 45 3.81 -0.16 4.32
CA ARG A 45 5.04 0.10 3.58
C ARG A 45 5.10 -0.70 2.29
N ASP A 46 4.79 -1.98 2.32
CA ASP A 46 4.77 -2.85 1.14
C ASP A 46 3.66 -2.46 0.17
N LEU A 47 2.47 -2.16 0.70
CA LEU A 47 1.33 -1.71 -0.08
C LEU A 47 1.62 -0.39 -0.80
N LEU A 48 2.19 0.61 -0.12
CA LEU A 48 2.58 1.88 -0.73
C LEU A 48 3.66 1.71 -1.79
N ALA A 49 4.69 0.91 -1.50
CA ALA A 49 5.79 0.64 -2.42
C ALA A 49 5.32 0.01 -3.75
N ASN A 50 4.21 -0.75 -3.72
CA ASN A 50 3.69 -1.46 -4.88
C ASN A 50 2.49 -0.76 -5.54
N ALA A 51 1.67 -0.03 -4.77
CA ALA A 51 0.53 0.71 -5.30
C ALA A 51 0.95 1.93 -6.14
N GLN A 52 2.06 2.61 -5.79
CA GLN A 52 2.53 3.79 -6.51
C GLN A 52 3.10 3.50 -7.90
N ARG A 53 3.53 2.25 -8.16
CA ARG A 53 4.13 1.86 -9.45
C ARG A 53 3.15 1.93 -10.62
N HIS A 54 1.85 2.10 -10.37
CA HIS A 54 0.83 2.16 -11.42
C HIS A 54 -0.04 3.42 -11.41
N SER A 55 0.09 4.31 -10.41
CA SER A 55 -0.83 5.45 -10.23
C SER A 55 -0.26 6.81 -10.62
N LEU A 56 1.00 6.90 -11.10
CA LEU A 56 1.64 8.18 -11.42
C LEU A 56 2.03 8.36 -12.89
N ILE A 57 1.19 7.91 -13.83
CA ILE A 57 1.24 8.48 -15.18
C ILE A 57 -0.17 8.71 -15.73
N PRO A 58 -0.76 9.90 -15.53
CA PRO A 58 -1.18 10.64 -16.70
C PRO A 58 0.12 11.08 -17.41
N GLN A 59 0.51 10.38 -18.48
CA GLN A 59 1.41 11.01 -19.44
C GLN A 59 0.53 12.08 -20.11
N PRO A 60 0.70 13.39 -19.90
CA PRO A 60 0.19 14.32 -20.88
C PRO A 60 0.98 14.05 -22.16
N THR A 61 0.24 13.72 -23.21
CA THR A 61 0.70 13.82 -24.59
C THR A 61 1.51 15.11 -24.75
N SER A 62 2.84 15.02 -24.88
CA SER A 62 3.62 16.13 -25.45
C SER A 62 3.85 15.79 -26.91
N SER A 63 3.32 16.70 -27.74
CA SER A 63 3.32 16.73 -29.21
C SER A 63 4.71 16.60 -29.84
#